data_AF-A0A7V8NXF1-F1
#
_entry.id   AF-A0A7V8NXF1-F1
#
_cell.length_a   1.000
_cell.length_b   1.000
_cell.length_c   1.000
_cell.angle_alpha   90.00
_cell.angle_beta   90.00
_cell.angle_gamma   90.00
#
_symmetry.space_group_name_H-M   'P 1'
#
loop_
_entity.id
_entity.type
_entity.pdbx_description
1 polymer ?
#
loop_
_entity_poly.entity_id
_entity_poly.type
_entity_poly.pdbx_seq_one_letter_code
_entity_poly.pdbx_strand_id
1 'polypeptide(L)'
;IHLMPPSVSLADAMYLAGAAGRLNAVTTDFDWNDQFTLWSGLIGGTFLFLSYFGCDQSQVQRYLTGKSIAQSRLSLIFNAVAKIPMQFFILFIGAMVFVFHLFVQPPMLFEQSELERLQSMNAYRPVAERYRQAFESRRQAAKELIDAHRARSAAAEQHRLDAFRAAQREMDRTRDQATRLVESTGGEPGFTDTNYIFLSFVTKYLPVGLVGLIIAVIFAATMSASAGEINSLATVTMVDLYRRYFHRAGTDHHYLMASRWATVFWGAYAIAFAGWGRTLGSLIVAVNKVGSLFYGSLLGVFVLAFFFRRVGGTAAFVGMLAGEAAIFCAFFTRISFLWYNVIGCAVVIVTALAVAHALERGTAET
;
A
#
# COMPACT_ATOMS: atom_id res chain seq x y z
N ILE A 1 -3.77 -26.35 -2.48
CA ILE A 1 -3.36 -27.40 -3.45
C ILE A 1 -4.53 -28.33 -3.81
N HIS A 2 -5.31 -28.84 -2.83
CA HIS A 2 -6.53 -29.64 -3.13
C HIS A 2 -7.62 -28.94 -3.96
N LEU A 3 -7.59 -27.61 -4.07
CA LEU A 3 -8.55 -26.82 -4.84
C LEU A 3 -8.13 -26.61 -6.32
N MET A 4 -6.89 -26.98 -6.68
CA MET A 4 -6.42 -26.92 -8.08
C MET A 4 -6.64 -28.28 -8.76
N PRO A 5 -6.70 -28.33 -10.11
CA PRO A 5 -6.78 -29.60 -10.81
C PRO A 5 -5.62 -30.53 -10.37
N PRO A 6 -5.88 -31.84 -10.11
CA PRO A 6 -4.85 -32.76 -9.63
C PRO A 6 -3.64 -32.86 -10.57
N SER A 7 -3.85 -32.53 -11.84
CA SER A 7 -2.84 -32.52 -12.88
C SER A 7 -1.90 -31.32 -12.84
N VAL A 8 -2.11 -30.31 -11.99
CA VAL A 8 -1.29 -29.09 -11.90
C VAL A 8 -0.48 -29.10 -10.60
N SER A 9 0.84 -29.20 -10.73
CA SER A 9 1.75 -29.15 -9.58
C SER A 9 2.01 -27.71 -9.12
N LEU A 10 2.65 -27.55 -7.95
CA LEU A 10 3.05 -26.23 -7.46
C LEU A 10 4.07 -25.54 -8.40
N ALA A 11 4.95 -26.32 -9.04
CA ALA A 11 5.91 -25.81 -10.00
C ALA A 11 5.20 -25.27 -11.26
N ASP A 12 4.19 -26.00 -11.76
CA ASP A 12 3.38 -25.55 -12.89
C ASP A 12 2.59 -24.27 -12.55
N ALA A 13 2.06 -24.19 -11.33
CA ALA A 13 1.38 -23.00 -10.85
C ALA A 13 2.29 -21.77 -10.84
N MET A 14 3.52 -21.92 -10.32
CA MET A 14 4.51 -20.86 -10.32
C MET A 14 4.91 -20.44 -11.74
N TYR A 15 5.08 -21.42 -12.63
CA TYR A 15 5.38 -21.16 -14.04
C TYR A 15 4.26 -20.37 -14.72
N LEU A 16 2.99 -20.75 -14.54
CA LEU A 16 1.84 -20.01 -15.09
C LEU A 16 1.73 -18.59 -14.53
N ALA A 17 1.98 -18.40 -13.23
CA ALA A 17 2.01 -17.07 -12.62
C ALA A 17 3.11 -16.19 -13.26
N GLY A 18 4.30 -16.75 -13.49
CA GLY A 18 5.39 -16.08 -14.19
C GLY A 18 5.08 -15.77 -15.65
N ALA A 19 4.50 -16.74 -16.38
CA ALA A 19 4.07 -16.60 -17.78
C ALA A 19 3.06 -15.46 -17.98
N ALA A 20 2.16 -15.28 -17.01
CA ALA A 20 1.18 -14.19 -16.95
C ALA A 20 1.76 -12.85 -16.47
N GLY A 21 3.07 -12.78 -16.15
CA GLY A 21 3.73 -11.59 -15.65
C GLY A 21 3.41 -11.24 -14.19
N ARG A 22 2.71 -12.12 -13.45
CA ARG A 22 2.32 -11.86 -12.05
C ARG A 22 3.49 -11.96 -11.06
N LEU A 23 4.62 -12.52 -11.49
CA LEU A 23 5.86 -12.60 -10.70
C LEU A 23 6.89 -11.51 -11.07
N ASN A 24 6.67 -10.78 -12.16
CA ASN A 24 7.55 -9.70 -12.59
C ASN A 24 7.10 -8.38 -11.94
N ALA A 25 7.41 -8.21 -10.67
CA ALA A 25 6.99 -7.05 -9.89
C ALA A 25 7.95 -5.85 -10.00
N VAL A 26 9.13 -6.02 -10.59
CA VAL A 26 10.20 -5.01 -10.57
C VAL A 26 10.86 -4.87 -11.94
N THR A 27 10.86 -3.66 -12.48
CA THR A 27 11.64 -3.27 -13.67
C THR A 27 12.98 -2.66 -13.24
N THR A 28 14.05 -2.84 -14.00
CA THR A 28 15.38 -2.29 -13.66
C THR A 28 15.64 -0.90 -14.23
N ASP A 29 14.74 -0.42 -15.08
CA ASP A 29 14.85 0.88 -15.73
C ASP A 29 14.72 2.01 -14.71
N PHE A 30 15.45 3.09 -14.95
CA PHE A 30 15.36 4.28 -14.12
C PHE A 30 14.28 5.22 -14.67
N ASP A 31 13.11 5.21 -14.03
CA ASP A 31 12.01 6.12 -14.34
C ASP A 31 11.43 6.70 -13.03
N TRP A 32 11.46 8.03 -12.93
CA TRP A 32 10.90 8.78 -11.80
C TRP A 32 9.38 8.70 -11.72
N ASN A 33 8.72 8.39 -12.84
CA ASN A 33 7.27 8.33 -12.93
C ASN A 33 6.73 6.95 -12.57
N ASP A 34 7.57 5.91 -12.57
CA ASP A 34 7.17 4.55 -12.28
C ASP A 34 7.57 4.14 -10.84
N GLN A 35 6.55 3.80 -10.05
CA GLN A 35 6.68 3.35 -8.66
C GLN A 35 7.16 1.90 -8.52
N PHE A 36 7.14 1.12 -9.59
CA PHE A 36 7.48 -0.31 -9.59
C PHE A 36 8.90 -0.59 -10.10
N THR A 37 9.70 0.45 -10.38
CA THR A 37 11.11 0.27 -10.71
C THR A 37 11.92 -0.11 -9.48
N LEU A 38 13.02 -0.85 -9.69
CA LEU A 38 13.98 -1.21 -8.66
C LEU A 38 14.49 0.04 -7.93
N TRP A 39 14.70 1.13 -8.66
CA TRP A 39 15.25 2.38 -8.13
C TRP A 39 14.25 3.17 -7.31
N SER A 40 12.99 3.28 -7.77
CA SER A 40 11.92 3.89 -7.00
C SER A 40 11.68 3.12 -5.70
N GLY A 41 11.68 1.79 -5.77
CA GLY A 41 11.55 0.93 -4.60
C GLY A 41 12.74 1.02 -3.64
N LEU A 42 13.97 1.00 -4.15
CA LEU A 42 15.18 1.04 -3.33
C LEU A 42 15.39 2.44 -2.71
N ILE A 43 15.41 3.50 -3.52
CA ILE A 43 15.74 4.84 -3.04
C ILE A 43 14.52 5.48 -2.38
N GLY A 44 13.41 5.59 -3.13
CA GLY A 44 12.18 6.19 -2.63
C GLY A 44 11.58 5.39 -1.46
N GLY A 45 11.58 4.06 -1.56
CA GLY A 45 11.17 3.19 -0.46
C GLY A 45 12.07 3.29 0.77
N THR A 46 13.40 3.41 0.62
CA THR A 46 14.27 3.65 1.78
C THR A 46 13.94 4.96 2.49
N PHE A 47 13.72 6.07 1.77
CA PHE A 47 13.35 7.34 2.41
C PHE A 47 11.96 7.27 3.06
N LEU A 48 11.00 6.63 2.41
CA LEU A 48 9.67 6.38 2.98
C LEU A 48 9.78 5.62 4.31
N PHE A 49 10.49 4.49 4.33
CA PHE A 49 10.62 3.67 5.52
C PHE A 49 11.49 4.31 6.60
N LEU A 50 12.51 5.10 6.22
CA LEU A 50 13.30 5.86 7.18
C LEU A 50 12.44 6.91 7.90
N SER A 51 11.55 7.58 7.17
CA SER A 51 10.58 8.52 7.73
C SER A 51 9.57 7.80 8.63
N TYR A 52 8.99 6.70 8.14
CA TYR A 52 8.00 5.92 8.88
C TYR A 52 8.56 5.34 10.18
N PHE A 53 9.75 4.73 10.17
CA PHE A 53 10.32 4.13 11.38
C PHE A 53 11.10 5.13 12.25
N GLY A 54 11.59 6.23 11.68
CA GLY A 54 12.44 7.19 12.38
C GLY A 54 11.69 8.40 12.94
N CYS A 55 10.61 8.82 12.28
CA CYS A 55 9.95 10.09 12.56
C CYS A 55 8.46 9.93 12.92
N ASP A 56 7.83 8.81 12.60
CA ASP A 56 6.43 8.57 12.92
C ASP A 56 6.23 8.26 14.41
N GLN A 57 5.33 9.01 15.05
CA GLN A 57 5.04 8.85 16.46
C GLN A 57 4.54 7.44 16.79
N SER A 58 3.75 6.82 15.92
CA SER A 58 3.21 5.48 16.19
C SER A 58 4.27 4.39 16.24
N GLN A 59 5.42 4.64 15.59
CA GLN A 59 6.59 3.79 15.64
C GLN A 59 7.50 4.17 16.81
N VAL A 60 7.82 5.46 16.97
CA VAL A 60 8.70 5.96 18.04
C VAL A 60 8.21 5.55 19.42
N GLN A 61 6.89 5.63 19.66
CA GLN A 61 6.29 5.21 20.93
C GLN A 61 6.61 3.73 21.25
N ARG A 62 6.61 2.84 20.26
CA ARG A 62 6.91 1.42 20.47
C ARG A 62 8.33 1.23 21.00
N TYR A 63 9.29 2.00 20.49
CA TYR A 63 10.69 1.88 20.90
C TYR A 63 10.95 2.46 22.29
N LEU A 64 10.20 3.49 22.69
CA LEU A 64 10.30 4.10 24.02
C LEU A 64 9.75 3.22 25.15
N THR A 65 8.87 2.28 24.83
CA THR A 65 8.36 1.28 25.81
C THR A 65 9.33 0.11 26.05
N GLY A 66 10.43 0.04 25.30
CA GLY A 66 11.45 -0.99 25.49
C GLY A 66 12.16 -0.87 26.84
N LYS A 67 12.44 -2.01 27.48
CA LYS A 67 13.14 -2.05 28.79
C LYS A 67 14.58 -1.53 28.74
N SER A 68 15.20 -1.54 27.56
CA SER A 68 16.55 -1.02 27.33
C SER A 68 16.76 -0.70 25.86
N ILE A 69 17.76 0.13 25.55
CA ILE A 69 18.15 0.47 24.17
C ILE A 69 18.43 -0.79 23.34
N ALA A 70 19.06 -1.81 23.94
CA ALA A 70 19.32 -3.09 23.27
C ALA A 70 18.03 -3.82 22.89
N GLN A 71 17.03 -3.83 23.77
CA GLN A 71 15.73 -4.45 23.50
C GLN A 71 14.95 -3.69 22.43
N SER A 72 14.98 -2.35 22.44
CA SER A 72 14.35 -1.54 21.38
C SER A 72 14.99 -1.77 20.01
N ARG A 73 16.32 -1.89 19.95
CA ARG A 73 17.05 -2.24 18.71
C ARG A 73 16.71 -3.66 18.24
N LEU A 74 16.63 -4.63 19.15
CA LEU A 74 16.25 -5.99 18.81
C LEU A 74 14.82 -6.06 18.28
N SER A 75 13.88 -5.32 18.88
CA SER A 75 12.49 -5.21 18.41
C SER A 75 12.40 -4.68 16.98
N LEU A 76 13.19 -3.65 16.64
CA LEU A 76 13.30 -3.11 15.30
C LEU A 76 13.81 -4.16 14.28
N ILE A 77 14.89 -4.87 14.62
CA ILE A 77 15.46 -5.90 13.75
C ILE A 77 14.48 -7.06 13.56
N PHE A 78 13.83 -7.51 14.64
CA PHE A 78 12.82 -8.56 14.57
C PHE A 78 11.66 -8.16 13.66
N ASN A 79 11.19 -6.91 13.74
CA ASN A 79 10.17 -6.40 12.83
C ASN A 79 10.62 -6.47 11.37
N ALA A 80 11.83 -6.00 11.06
CA ALA A 80 12.38 -6.04 9.71
C ALA A 80 12.51 -7.48 9.17
N VAL A 81 13.05 -8.39 9.98
CA VAL A 81 13.24 -9.81 9.60
C VAL A 81 11.90 -10.51 9.41
N ALA A 82 10.90 -10.26 10.26
CA ALA A 82 9.57 -10.85 10.13
C ALA A 82 8.79 -10.34 8.92
N LYS A 83 9.04 -9.09 8.51
CA LYS A 83 8.33 -8.45 7.39
C LYS A 83 8.69 -9.03 6.03
N ILE A 84 9.95 -9.43 5.83
CA ILE A 84 10.44 -10.01 4.56
C ILE A 84 9.66 -11.29 4.16
N PRO A 85 9.62 -12.36 4.98
CA PRO A 85 8.87 -13.57 4.63
C PRO A 85 7.37 -13.30 4.59
N MET A 86 6.84 -12.44 5.47
CA MET A 86 5.43 -12.06 5.45
C MET A 86 5.02 -11.45 4.11
N GLN A 87 5.79 -10.49 3.59
CA GLN A 87 5.52 -9.86 2.31
C GLN A 87 5.60 -10.88 1.16
N PHE A 88 6.59 -11.76 1.20
CA PHE A 88 6.70 -12.87 0.24
C PHE A 88 5.44 -13.74 0.26
N PHE A 89 4.97 -14.17 1.42
CA PHE A 89 3.76 -15.00 1.53
C PHE A 89 2.49 -14.27 1.08
N ILE A 90 2.33 -12.98 1.37
CA ILE A 90 1.19 -12.19 0.89
C ILE A 90 1.14 -12.16 -0.64
N LEU A 91 2.27 -11.82 -1.28
CA LEU A 91 2.36 -11.79 -2.75
C LEU A 91 2.19 -13.18 -3.35
N PHE A 92 2.80 -14.19 -2.74
CA PHE A 92 2.69 -15.58 -3.15
C PHE A 92 1.25 -16.08 -3.08
N ILE A 93 0.53 -15.80 -2.00
CA ILE A 93 -0.90 -16.14 -1.87
C ILE A 93 -1.71 -15.45 -2.98
N GLY A 94 -1.45 -14.16 -3.25
CA GLY A 94 -2.10 -13.45 -4.36
C GLY A 94 -1.85 -14.11 -5.72
N ALA A 95 -0.60 -14.49 -6.01
CA ALA A 95 -0.25 -15.22 -7.23
C ALA A 95 -0.94 -16.60 -7.30
N MET A 96 -1.03 -17.32 -6.18
CA MET A 96 -1.71 -18.62 -6.12
C MET A 96 -3.23 -18.49 -6.29
N VAL A 97 -3.85 -17.44 -5.74
CA VAL A 97 -5.28 -17.14 -5.98
C VAL A 97 -5.52 -16.80 -7.46
N PHE A 98 -4.60 -16.05 -8.09
CA PHE A 98 -4.66 -15.81 -9.54
C PHE A 98 -4.60 -17.12 -10.34
N VAL A 99 -3.65 -18.00 -10.03
CA VAL A 99 -3.50 -19.31 -10.71
C VAL A 99 -4.72 -20.20 -10.48
N PHE A 100 -5.26 -20.23 -9.25
CA PHE A 100 -6.51 -20.93 -8.96
C PHE A 100 -7.65 -20.46 -9.89
N HIS A 101 -7.74 -19.14 -10.09
CA HIS A 101 -8.71 -18.54 -11.00
C HIS A 101 -8.41 -18.70 -12.49
N LEU A 102 -7.33 -19.37 -12.89
CA LEU A 102 -7.15 -19.87 -14.25
C LEU A 102 -8.02 -21.11 -14.52
N PHE A 103 -8.32 -21.89 -13.49
CA PHE A 103 -9.01 -23.19 -13.62
C PHE A 103 -10.43 -23.16 -13.07
N VAL A 104 -10.69 -22.31 -12.07
CA VAL A 104 -12.02 -22.09 -11.49
C VAL A 104 -12.50 -20.69 -11.86
N GLN A 105 -13.64 -20.61 -12.55
CA GLN A 105 -14.16 -19.34 -13.04
C GLN A 105 -14.42 -18.37 -11.88
N PRO A 106 -13.71 -17.22 -11.81
CA PRO A 106 -14.04 -16.19 -10.84
C PRO A 106 -15.34 -15.48 -11.26
N PRO A 107 -16.08 -14.89 -10.30
CA PRO A 107 -17.14 -13.96 -10.67
C PRO A 107 -16.56 -12.81 -11.51
N MET A 108 -17.35 -12.25 -12.42
CA MET A 108 -16.87 -11.16 -13.28
C MET A 108 -16.50 -9.91 -12.47
N LEU A 109 -17.26 -9.64 -11.40
CA LEU A 109 -16.96 -8.67 -10.35
C LEU A 109 -17.00 -9.38 -8.99
N PHE A 110 -16.05 -9.08 -8.12
CA PHE A 110 -15.93 -9.63 -6.77
C PHE A 110 -16.81 -8.90 -5.75
N GLU A 111 -17.14 -7.64 -6.01
CA GLU A 111 -18.12 -6.90 -5.23
C GLU A 111 -19.54 -7.35 -5.59
N GLN A 112 -20.22 -8.01 -4.64
CA GLN A 112 -21.51 -8.67 -4.88
C GLN A 112 -22.64 -7.68 -5.17
N SER A 113 -22.69 -6.55 -4.47
CA SER A 113 -23.69 -5.49 -4.65
C SER A 113 -23.73 -4.97 -6.10
N GLU A 114 -22.56 -4.65 -6.64
CA GLU A 114 -22.43 -4.17 -8.02
C GLU A 114 -22.70 -5.26 -9.05
N LEU A 115 -22.28 -6.50 -8.76
CA LEU A 115 -22.57 -7.63 -9.64
C LEU A 115 -24.07 -7.90 -9.76
N GLU A 116 -24.80 -7.92 -8.63
CA GLU A 116 -26.25 -8.11 -8.60
C GLU A 116 -26.98 -6.98 -9.32
N ARG A 117 -26.54 -5.74 -9.13
CA ARG A 117 -27.05 -4.57 -9.84
C ARG A 117 -26.89 -4.72 -11.35
N LEU A 118 -25.71 -5.09 -11.83
CA LEU A 118 -25.45 -5.29 -13.25
C LEU A 118 -26.26 -6.45 -13.85
N GLN A 119 -26.43 -7.55 -13.11
CA GLN A 119 -27.19 -8.72 -13.59
C GLN A 119 -28.64 -8.39 -13.96
N SER A 120 -29.22 -7.37 -13.34
CA SER A 120 -30.56 -6.87 -13.67
C SER A 120 -30.63 -6.13 -15.03
N MET A 121 -29.49 -5.76 -15.61
CA MET A 121 -29.41 -4.93 -16.81
C MET A 121 -29.27 -5.78 -18.09
N ASN A 122 -29.97 -5.37 -19.15
CA ASN A 122 -29.88 -6.04 -20.45
C ASN A 122 -28.46 -6.01 -21.04
N ALA A 123 -27.69 -4.95 -20.76
CA ALA A 123 -26.31 -4.78 -21.22
C ALA A 123 -25.32 -5.78 -20.60
N TYR A 124 -25.67 -6.45 -19.50
CA TYR A 124 -24.79 -7.40 -18.82
C TYR A 124 -24.64 -8.71 -19.58
N ARG A 125 -25.73 -9.25 -20.14
CA ARG A 125 -25.73 -10.56 -20.82
C ARG A 125 -24.63 -10.74 -21.88
N PRO A 126 -24.43 -9.81 -22.85
CA PRO A 126 -23.37 -9.96 -23.84
C PRO A 126 -21.96 -9.94 -23.23
N VAL A 127 -21.74 -9.13 -22.17
CA VAL A 127 -20.45 -9.06 -21.47
C VAL A 127 -20.19 -10.36 -20.70
N ALA A 128 -21.20 -10.88 -20.01
CA ALA A 128 -21.11 -12.13 -19.26
C ALA A 128 -20.83 -13.35 -20.16
N GLU A 129 -21.40 -13.38 -21.37
CA GLU A 129 -21.11 -14.43 -22.35
C GLU A 129 -19.67 -14.36 -22.86
N ARG A 130 -19.22 -13.16 -23.26
CA ARG A 130 -17.82 -12.94 -23.66
C ARG A 130 -16.84 -13.31 -22.56
N TYR A 131 -17.15 -12.94 -21.32
CA TYR A 131 -16.35 -13.29 -20.15
C TYR A 131 -16.24 -14.80 -19.96
N ARG A 132 -17.33 -15.55 -20.15
CA ARG A 132 -17.31 -17.02 -20.06
C ARG A 132 -16.44 -17.64 -21.17
N GLN A 133 -16.56 -17.14 -22.40
CA GLN A 133 -15.76 -17.60 -23.54
C GLN A 133 -14.27 -17.28 -23.35
N ALA A 134 -13.95 -16.06 -22.91
CA ALA A 134 -12.58 -15.65 -22.60
C ALA A 134 -11.97 -16.50 -21.47
N PHE A 135 -12.75 -16.79 -20.43
CA PHE A 135 -12.33 -17.69 -19.34
C PHE A 135 -11.98 -19.09 -19.86
N GLU A 136 -12.85 -19.69 -20.67
CA GLU A 136 -12.62 -21.03 -21.21
C GLU A 136 -11.42 -21.10 -22.16
N SER A 137 -11.28 -20.10 -23.04
CA SER A 137 -10.12 -19.98 -23.93
C SER A 137 -8.82 -19.87 -23.12
N ARG A 138 -8.80 -19.02 -22.08
CA ARG A 138 -7.64 -18.85 -21.20
C ARG A 138 -7.32 -20.12 -20.42
N ARG A 139 -8.34 -20.81 -19.89
CA ARG A 139 -8.19 -22.06 -19.16
C ARG A 139 -7.57 -23.15 -20.05
N GLN A 140 -8.02 -23.24 -21.30
CA GLN A 140 -7.47 -24.19 -22.27
C GLN A 140 -6.02 -23.86 -22.63
N ALA A 141 -5.73 -22.59 -22.95
CA ALA A 141 -4.37 -22.16 -23.27
C ALA A 141 -3.39 -22.39 -22.11
N ALA A 142 -3.84 -22.22 -20.86
CA ALA A 142 -3.03 -22.52 -19.67
C ALA A 142 -2.66 -24.00 -19.56
N LYS A 143 -3.60 -24.92 -19.86
CA LYS A 143 -3.33 -26.37 -19.86
C LYS A 143 -2.32 -26.75 -20.94
N GLU A 144 -2.52 -26.27 -22.16
CA GLU A 144 -1.63 -26.56 -23.29
C GLU A 144 -0.22 -26.00 -23.08
N LEU A 145 -0.12 -24.85 -22.40
CA LEU A 145 1.16 -24.27 -22.01
C LEU A 145 1.89 -25.15 -20.97
N ILE A 146 1.18 -25.68 -19.96
CA ILE A 146 1.76 -26.63 -19.00
C ILE A 146 2.24 -27.90 -19.72
N ASP A 147 1.43 -28.45 -20.63
CA ASP A 147 1.77 -29.67 -21.35
C ASP A 147 3.02 -29.47 -22.23
N ALA A 148 3.13 -28.31 -22.91
CA ALA A 148 4.31 -27.95 -23.68
C ALA A 148 5.56 -27.75 -22.80
N HIS A 149 5.41 -27.11 -21.63
CA HIS A 149 6.49 -26.90 -20.67
C HIS A 149 7.03 -28.23 -20.12
N ARG A 150 6.13 -29.16 -19.77
CA ARG A 150 6.50 -30.51 -19.32
C ARG A 150 7.19 -31.33 -20.41
N ALA A 151 6.77 -31.16 -21.67
CA ALA A 151 7.40 -31.79 -22.81
C ALA A 151 8.78 -31.19 -23.17
N ARG A 152 9.20 -30.10 -22.51
CA ARG A 152 10.48 -29.38 -22.72
C ARG A 152 10.75 -29.00 -24.19
N SER A 153 9.69 -28.68 -24.94
CA SER A 153 9.80 -28.29 -26.35
C SER A 153 9.78 -26.76 -26.48
N ALA A 154 10.96 -26.15 -26.62
CA ALA A 154 11.12 -24.69 -26.59
C ALA A 154 10.27 -23.94 -27.65
N ALA A 155 10.18 -24.46 -28.88
CA ALA A 155 9.40 -23.82 -29.94
C ALA A 155 7.89 -23.91 -29.70
N ALA A 156 7.40 -25.06 -29.22
CA ALA A 156 6.00 -25.25 -28.87
C ALA A 156 5.63 -24.42 -27.64
N GLU A 157 6.51 -24.35 -26.64
CA GLU A 157 6.33 -23.59 -25.41
C GLU A 157 6.17 -22.09 -25.71
N GLN A 158 7.03 -21.51 -26.55
CA GLN A 158 6.91 -20.09 -26.93
C GLN A 158 5.59 -19.77 -27.61
N HIS A 159 5.16 -20.60 -28.58
CA HIS A 159 3.88 -20.41 -29.25
C HIS A 159 2.68 -20.51 -28.29
N ARG A 160 2.70 -21.49 -27.37
CA ARG A 160 1.66 -21.65 -26.34
C ARG A 160 1.68 -20.51 -25.32
N LEU A 161 2.85 -19.98 -24.99
CA LEU A 161 3.01 -18.83 -24.11
C LEU A 161 2.33 -17.59 -24.70
N ASP A 162 2.54 -17.33 -25.99
CA ASP A 162 1.93 -16.20 -26.69
C ASP A 162 0.40 -16.35 -26.79
N ALA A 163 -0.09 -17.57 -27.05
CA ALA A 163 -1.51 -17.89 -27.03
C ALA A 163 -2.13 -17.67 -25.63
N PHE A 164 -1.47 -18.15 -24.56
CA PHE A 164 -1.91 -17.93 -23.19
C PHE A 164 -1.95 -16.45 -22.82
N ARG A 165 -0.93 -15.68 -23.18
CA ARG A 165 -0.89 -14.22 -22.94
C ARG A 165 -1.98 -13.50 -23.72
N ALA A 166 -2.28 -13.92 -24.95
CA ALA A 166 -3.38 -13.35 -25.73
C ALA A 166 -4.75 -13.63 -25.06
N ALA A 167 -4.99 -14.85 -24.60
CA ALA A 167 -6.20 -15.22 -23.89
C ALA A 167 -6.34 -14.49 -22.53
N GLN A 168 -5.22 -14.30 -21.82
CA GLN A 168 -5.18 -13.49 -20.58
C GLN A 168 -5.55 -12.03 -20.85
N ARG A 169 -5.02 -11.41 -21.91
CA ARG A 169 -5.40 -10.03 -22.29
C ARG A 169 -6.89 -9.92 -22.63
N GLU A 170 -7.48 -10.93 -23.25
CA GLU A 170 -8.92 -10.92 -23.56
C GLU A 170 -9.77 -11.05 -22.29
N MET A 171 -9.36 -11.89 -21.35
CA MET A 171 -9.98 -11.97 -20.02
C MET A 171 -9.94 -10.60 -19.31
N ASP A 172 -8.78 -9.94 -19.31
CA ASP A 172 -8.62 -8.63 -18.67
C ASP A 172 -9.52 -7.56 -19.35
N ARG A 173 -9.57 -7.54 -20.69
CA ARG A 173 -10.45 -6.63 -21.46
C ARG A 173 -11.94 -6.82 -21.15
N THR A 174 -12.41 -8.06 -21.02
CA THR A 174 -13.82 -8.33 -20.68
C THR A 174 -14.14 -7.89 -19.26
N ARG A 175 -13.20 -8.03 -18.32
CA ARG A 175 -13.35 -7.45 -16.98
C ARG A 175 -13.37 -5.92 -17.01
N ASP A 176 -12.51 -5.28 -17.79
CA ASP A 176 -12.52 -3.81 -17.97
C ASP A 176 -13.82 -3.30 -18.60
N GLN A 177 -14.47 -4.10 -19.45
CA GLN A 177 -15.81 -3.80 -19.97
C GLN A 177 -16.86 -3.87 -18.85
N ALA A 178 -16.78 -4.84 -17.95
CA ALA A 178 -17.68 -4.95 -16.80
C ALA A 178 -17.51 -3.76 -15.84
N THR A 179 -16.27 -3.37 -15.53
CA THR A 179 -15.96 -2.18 -14.72
C THR A 179 -16.53 -0.91 -15.34
N ARG A 180 -16.35 -0.69 -16.66
CA ARG A 180 -16.94 0.46 -17.36
C ARG A 180 -18.48 0.41 -17.38
N LEU A 181 -19.07 -0.78 -17.37
CA LEU A 181 -20.51 -0.93 -17.27
C LEU A 181 -21.01 -0.49 -15.88
N VAL A 182 -20.27 -0.77 -14.81
CA VAL A 182 -20.57 -0.23 -13.46
C VAL A 182 -20.63 1.28 -13.49
N GLU A 183 -19.60 1.95 -14.01
CA GLU A 183 -19.50 3.41 -14.08
C GLU A 183 -20.62 4.04 -14.91
N SER A 184 -20.83 3.54 -16.14
CA SER A 184 -21.84 4.09 -17.06
C SER A 184 -23.28 3.92 -16.59
N THR A 185 -23.51 3.08 -15.58
CA THR A 185 -24.84 2.79 -15.05
C THR A 185 -25.06 3.39 -13.65
N GLY A 186 -24.20 4.32 -13.22
CA GLY A 186 -24.34 5.06 -11.96
C GLY A 186 -23.54 4.50 -10.78
N GLY A 187 -22.57 3.62 -11.05
CA GLY A 187 -21.58 3.20 -10.05
C GLY A 187 -20.46 4.22 -9.83
N GLU A 188 -19.57 3.96 -8.87
CA GLU A 188 -18.49 4.87 -8.51
C GLU A 188 -17.49 5.11 -9.68
N PRO A 189 -17.06 6.35 -9.95
CA PRO A 189 -16.03 6.62 -10.94
C PRO A 189 -14.68 5.98 -10.57
N GLY A 190 -14.03 5.32 -11.52
CA GLY A 190 -12.77 4.60 -11.27
C GLY A 190 -12.96 3.29 -10.51
N PHE A 191 -14.12 2.65 -10.67
CA PHE A 191 -14.52 1.46 -9.92
C PHE A 191 -13.44 0.36 -9.94
N THR A 192 -13.08 -0.15 -8.76
CA THR A 192 -12.17 -1.30 -8.62
C THR A 192 -12.57 -2.17 -7.43
N ASP A 193 -12.63 -3.46 -7.66
CA ASP A 193 -13.04 -4.47 -6.69
C ASP A 193 -11.88 -5.36 -6.22
N THR A 194 -10.64 -4.91 -6.46
CA THR A 194 -9.43 -5.71 -6.19
C THR A 194 -9.30 -6.09 -4.72
N ASN A 195 -9.78 -5.22 -3.82
CA ASN A 195 -9.77 -5.46 -2.38
C ASN A 195 -10.68 -6.62 -1.95
N TYR A 196 -11.68 -6.98 -2.76
CA TYR A 196 -12.64 -8.06 -2.47
C TYR A 196 -12.16 -9.45 -2.92
N ILE A 197 -11.14 -9.53 -3.78
CA ILE A 197 -10.65 -10.80 -4.36
C ILE A 197 -10.27 -11.80 -3.27
N PHE A 198 -9.40 -11.38 -2.34
CA PHE A 198 -8.89 -12.25 -1.29
C PHE A 198 -10.01 -12.68 -0.34
N LEU A 199 -10.86 -11.74 0.08
CA LEU A 199 -11.97 -12.03 0.99
C LEU A 199 -12.97 -13.00 0.36
N SER A 200 -13.36 -12.77 -0.89
CA SER A 200 -14.24 -13.65 -1.66
C SER A 200 -13.66 -15.06 -1.78
N PHE A 201 -12.35 -15.17 -2.03
CA PHE A 201 -11.67 -16.45 -2.07
C PHE A 201 -11.74 -17.19 -0.73
N VAL A 202 -11.43 -16.49 0.37
CA VAL A 202 -11.49 -17.05 1.73
C VAL A 202 -12.89 -17.56 2.04
N THR A 203 -13.92 -16.73 1.87
CA THR A 203 -15.29 -17.07 2.27
C THR A 203 -15.93 -18.15 1.41
N LYS A 204 -15.53 -18.28 0.14
CA LYS A 204 -16.16 -19.20 -0.80
C LYS A 204 -15.48 -20.57 -0.90
N TYR A 205 -14.16 -20.62 -0.70
CA TYR A 205 -13.39 -21.84 -0.98
C TYR A 205 -12.70 -22.45 0.23
N LEU A 206 -12.60 -21.75 1.38
CA LEU A 206 -11.99 -22.31 2.59
C LEU A 206 -13.03 -22.95 3.53
N PRO A 207 -12.62 -23.95 4.35
CA PRO A 207 -13.50 -24.56 5.34
C PRO A 207 -14.02 -23.55 6.36
N VAL A 208 -15.25 -23.72 6.82
CA VAL A 208 -15.96 -22.77 7.71
C VAL A 208 -15.18 -22.40 8.98
N GLY A 209 -14.45 -23.34 9.59
CA GLY A 209 -13.61 -23.04 10.76
C GLY A 209 -12.41 -22.16 10.44
N LEU A 210 -11.78 -22.34 9.27
CA LEU A 210 -10.65 -21.53 8.84
C LEU A 210 -11.09 -20.13 8.41
N VAL A 211 -12.28 -20.00 7.81
CA VAL A 211 -12.89 -18.70 7.51
C VAL A 211 -13.04 -17.88 8.79
N GLY A 212 -13.63 -18.48 9.83
CA GLY A 212 -13.78 -17.83 11.14
C GLY A 212 -12.44 -17.40 11.74
N LEU A 213 -11.43 -18.26 11.67
CA LEU A 213 -10.08 -17.95 12.17
C LEU A 213 -9.44 -16.79 11.40
N ILE A 214 -9.51 -16.78 10.07
CA ILE A 214 -8.95 -15.70 9.23
C ILE A 214 -9.64 -14.38 9.54
N ILE A 215 -10.97 -14.37 9.65
CA ILE A 215 -11.74 -13.18 10.01
C ILE A 215 -11.29 -12.66 11.40
N ALA A 216 -11.15 -13.54 12.38
CA ALA A 216 -10.67 -13.17 13.71
C ALA A 216 -9.25 -12.56 13.68
N VAL A 217 -8.33 -13.13 12.89
CA VAL A 217 -6.97 -12.60 12.71
C VAL A 217 -7.00 -11.22 12.03
N ILE A 218 -7.86 -11.02 11.03
CA ILE A 218 -8.04 -9.72 10.35
C ILE A 218 -8.52 -8.67 11.35
N PHE A 219 -9.52 -8.99 12.18
CA PHE A 219 -9.99 -8.08 13.23
C PHE A 219 -8.91 -7.79 14.26
N ALA A 220 -8.20 -8.80 14.76
CA ALA A 220 -7.12 -8.62 15.73
C ALA A 220 -5.99 -7.72 15.19
N ALA A 221 -5.58 -7.95 13.93
CA ALA A 221 -4.58 -7.12 13.26
C ALA A 221 -5.07 -5.67 13.07
N THR A 222 -6.32 -5.49 12.63
CA THR A 222 -6.93 -4.17 12.43
C THR A 222 -7.07 -3.41 13.74
N MET A 223 -7.52 -4.07 14.81
CA MET A 223 -7.66 -3.48 16.14
C MET A 223 -6.30 -3.06 16.70
N SER A 224 -5.27 -3.90 16.56
CA SER A 224 -3.92 -3.59 17.02
C SER A 224 -3.32 -2.37 16.30
N ALA A 225 -3.44 -2.32 14.97
CA ALA A 225 -2.95 -1.18 14.19
C ALA A 225 -3.74 0.10 14.52
N SER A 226 -5.07 0.04 14.48
CA SER A 226 -5.94 1.20 14.70
C SER A 226 -5.79 1.78 16.11
N ALA A 227 -5.68 0.92 17.14
CA ALA A 227 -5.46 1.38 18.51
C ALA A 227 -4.12 2.12 18.66
N GLY A 228 -3.06 1.62 18.00
CA GLY A 228 -1.75 2.27 18.01
C GLY A 228 -1.77 3.66 17.36
N GLU A 229 -2.41 3.80 16.20
CA GLU A 229 -2.52 5.08 15.50
C GLU A 229 -3.39 6.09 16.26
N ILE A 230 -4.57 5.67 16.74
CA ILE A 230 -5.45 6.54 17.54
C ILE A 230 -4.76 6.98 18.83
N ASN A 231 -4.01 6.09 19.50
CA ASN A 231 -3.24 6.45 20.69
C ASN A 231 -2.16 7.48 20.38
N SER A 232 -1.48 7.34 19.24
CA SER A 232 -0.43 8.26 18.81
C SER A 232 -0.99 9.64 18.51
N LEU A 233 -2.09 9.71 17.75
CA LEU A 233 -2.81 10.95 17.47
C LEU A 233 -3.32 11.63 18.75
N ALA A 234 -3.91 10.87 19.67
CA ALA A 234 -4.36 11.38 20.96
C ALA A 234 -3.20 11.91 21.81
N THR A 235 -2.06 11.23 21.80
CA THR A 235 -0.86 11.65 22.52
C THR A 235 -0.29 12.95 21.95
N VAL A 236 -0.13 13.06 20.63
CA VAL A 236 0.37 14.28 19.97
C VAL A 236 -0.59 15.44 20.22
N THR A 237 -1.89 15.21 20.10
CA THR A 237 -2.92 16.22 20.39
C THR A 237 -2.84 16.68 21.86
N MET A 238 -2.68 15.76 22.80
CA MET A 238 -2.66 16.07 24.22
C MET A 238 -1.35 16.75 24.64
N VAL A 239 -0.19 16.21 24.26
CA VAL A 239 1.12 16.68 24.72
C VAL A 239 1.59 17.91 23.93
N ASP A 240 1.55 17.83 22.60
CA ASP A 240 2.21 18.80 21.73
C ASP A 240 1.32 20.01 21.42
N LEU A 241 -0.01 19.83 21.47
CA LEU A 241 -0.97 20.92 21.26
C LEU A 241 -1.62 21.38 22.57
N TYR A 242 -2.38 20.49 23.23
CA TYR A 242 -3.23 20.87 24.37
C TYR A 242 -2.42 21.32 25.59
N ARG A 243 -1.50 20.47 26.08
CA ARG A 243 -0.63 20.78 27.22
C ARG A 243 0.31 21.94 26.92
N ARG A 244 0.86 21.99 25.70
CA ARG A 244 1.85 23.01 25.34
C ARG A 244 1.26 24.41 25.17
N TYR A 245 0.06 24.54 24.59
CA TYR A 245 -0.49 25.85 24.23
C TYR A 245 -1.72 26.26 25.03
N PHE A 246 -2.58 25.33 25.46
CA PHE A 246 -3.86 25.65 26.09
C PHE A 246 -3.83 25.56 27.61
N HIS A 247 -3.29 24.47 28.16
CA HIS A 247 -3.29 24.26 29.60
C HIS A 247 -2.00 23.59 30.09
N ARG A 248 -1.03 24.42 30.49
CA ARG A 248 0.35 23.99 30.81
C ARG A 248 0.52 23.38 32.21
N ALA A 249 -0.32 23.78 33.15
CA ALA A 249 -0.21 23.43 34.57
C ALA A 249 -1.41 22.59 35.07
N GLY A 250 -1.94 21.70 34.23
CA GLY A 250 -2.97 20.74 34.64
C GLY A 250 -2.42 19.60 35.49
N THR A 251 -3.31 18.93 36.21
CA THR A 251 -2.99 17.69 36.94
C THR A 251 -2.90 16.50 35.99
N ASP A 252 -2.25 15.42 36.41
CA ASP A 252 -2.15 14.19 35.60
C ASP A 252 -3.53 13.61 35.27
N HIS A 253 -4.49 13.72 36.20
CA HIS A 253 -5.87 13.31 35.96
C HIS A 253 -6.52 14.12 34.84
N HIS A 254 -6.26 15.44 34.79
CA HIS A 254 -6.77 16.30 33.74
C HIS A 254 -6.22 15.91 32.37
N TYR A 255 -4.90 15.69 32.26
CA TYR A 255 -4.28 15.26 31.01
C TYR A 255 -4.75 13.87 30.57
N LEU A 256 -4.98 12.95 31.52
CA LEU A 256 -5.58 11.65 31.21
C LEU A 256 -6.97 11.79 30.61
N MET A 257 -7.82 12.66 31.18
CA MET A 257 -9.16 12.94 30.64
C MET A 257 -9.08 13.59 29.26
N ALA A 258 -8.20 14.59 29.08
CA ALA A 258 -7.98 15.23 27.79
C ALA A 258 -7.54 14.23 26.72
N SER A 259 -6.61 13.32 27.06
CA SER A 259 -6.18 12.25 26.17
C SER A 259 -7.33 11.30 25.80
N ARG A 260 -8.19 10.93 26.75
CA ARG A 260 -9.36 10.07 26.46
C ARG A 260 -10.35 10.74 25.51
N TRP A 261 -10.61 12.03 25.69
CA TRP A 261 -11.46 12.79 24.76
C TRP A 261 -10.84 12.91 23.38
N ALA A 262 -9.52 13.12 23.30
CA ALA A 262 -8.80 13.11 22.02
C ALA A 262 -8.89 11.73 21.33
N THR A 263 -8.78 10.63 22.08
CA THR A 263 -8.98 9.26 21.57
C THR A 263 -10.37 9.07 20.98
N VAL A 264 -11.42 9.51 21.68
CA VAL A 264 -12.81 9.45 21.18
C VAL A 264 -12.97 10.28 19.91
N PHE A 265 -12.45 11.50 19.90
CA PHE A 265 -12.49 12.37 18.72
C PHE A 265 -11.82 11.74 17.50
N TRP A 266 -10.59 11.25 17.64
CA TRP A 266 -9.86 10.62 16.53
C TRP A 266 -10.50 9.31 16.08
N GLY A 267 -11.09 8.53 17.00
CA GLY A 267 -11.88 7.35 16.64
C GLY A 267 -13.12 7.70 15.81
N ALA A 268 -13.88 8.72 16.23
CA ALA A 268 -15.04 9.20 15.46
C ALA A 268 -14.63 9.76 14.09
N TYR A 269 -13.54 10.53 14.03
CA TYR A 269 -12.97 11.01 12.78
C TYR A 269 -12.56 9.87 11.85
N ALA A 270 -11.89 8.84 12.36
CA ALA A 270 -11.49 7.67 11.58
C ALA A 270 -12.69 6.91 11.01
N ILE A 271 -13.78 6.76 11.77
CA ILE A 271 -15.03 6.13 11.29
C ILE A 271 -15.66 6.96 10.17
N ALA A 272 -15.75 8.29 10.33
CA ALA A 272 -16.28 9.18 9.31
C ALA A 272 -15.43 9.13 8.02
N PHE A 273 -14.10 9.19 8.16
CA PHE A 273 -13.17 9.11 7.04
C PHE A 273 -13.22 7.75 6.32
N ALA A 274 -13.38 6.65 7.06
CA ALA A 274 -13.53 5.31 6.48
C ALA A 274 -14.77 5.17 5.58
N GLY A 275 -15.83 5.94 5.85
CA GLY A 275 -17.01 6.03 4.97
C GLY A 275 -16.68 6.62 3.60
N TRP A 276 -15.85 7.66 3.55
CA TRP A 276 -15.42 8.32 2.32
C TRP A 276 -14.28 7.58 1.60
N GLY A 277 -13.36 6.95 2.36
CA GLY A 277 -12.14 6.35 1.84
C GLY A 277 -12.33 5.14 0.92
N ARG A 278 -13.56 4.60 0.78
CA ARG A 278 -13.86 3.49 -0.16
C ARG A 278 -13.60 3.85 -1.63
N THR A 279 -13.72 5.14 -1.94
CA THR A 279 -13.45 5.70 -3.28
C THR A 279 -11.95 5.72 -3.63
N LEU A 280 -11.05 5.45 -2.66
CA LEU A 280 -9.61 5.51 -2.84
C LEU A 280 -9.02 4.20 -3.41
N GLY A 281 -9.42 3.82 -4.63
CA GLY A 281 -8.84 2.74 -5.42
C GLY A 281 -8.15 1.60 -4.63
N SER A 282 -6.86 1.39 -4.88
CA SER A 282 -6.05 0.49 -4.04
C SER A 282 -5.66 1.20 -2.74
N LEU A 283 -6.23 0.75 -1.61
CA LEU A 283 -6.01 1.37 -0.30
C LEU A 283 -4.52 1.40 0.10
N ILE A 284 -3.75 0.38 -0.28
CA ILE A 284 -2.31 0.33 0.00
C ILE A 284 -1.52 1.41 -0.78
N VAL A 285 -1.94 1.72 -2.02
CA VAL A 285 -1.33 2.81 -2.79
C VAL A 285 -1.78 4.16 -2.22
N ALA A 286 -3.06 4.29 -1.87
CA ALA A 286 -3.62 5.52 -1.33
C ALA A 286 -2.96 5.94 -0.02
N VAL A 287 -2.80 5.02 0.95
CA VAL A 287 -2.20 5.34 2.26
C VAL A 287 -0.74 5.77 2.11
N ASN A 288 0.03 5.10 1.24
CA ASN A 288 1.43 5.46 1.01
C ASN A 288 1.55 6.78 0.27
N LYS A 289 0.65 7.06 -0.70
CA LYS A 289 0.62 8.35 -1.38
C LYS A 289 0.35 9.51 -0.42
N VAL A 290 -0.61 9.36 0.48
CA VAL A 290 -0.92 10.37 1.50
C VAL A 290 0.24 10.55 2.48
N GLY A 291 0.82 9.46 3.00
CA GLY A 291 1.97 9.54 3.90
C GLY A 291 3.17 10.22 3.26
N SER A 292 3.47 9.89 2.00
CA SER A 292 4.56 10.48 1.22
C SER A 292 4.45 11.99 0.98
N LEU A 293 3.27 12.60 1.18
CA LEU A 293 3.12 14.05 1.11
C LEU A 293 3.88 14.76 2.24
N PHE A 294 3.92 14.15 3.43
CA PHE A 294 4.44 14.81 4.64
C PHE A 294 5.73 14.17 5.16
N TYR A 295 5.98 12.89 4.85
CA TYR A 295 7.12 12.16 5.41
C TYR A 295 8.47 12.73 4.97
N GLY A 296 8.59 13.19 3.72
CA GLY A 296 9.85 13.75 3.20
C GLY A 296 10.30 15.00 3.96
N SER A 297 9.40 15.95 4.17
CA SER A 297 9.69 17.21 4.87
C SER A 297 10.03 16.95 6.33
N LEU A 298 9.28 16.07 7.00
CA LEU A 298 9.56 15.65 8.39
C LEU A 298 10.93 15.00 8.54
N LEU A 299 11.28 14.05 7.67
CA LEU A 299 12.58 13.39 7.69
C LEU A 299 13.73 14.39 7.52
N GLY A 300 13.58 15.37 6.62
CA GLY A 300 14.58 16.42 6.41
C GLY A 300 14.91 17.19 7.69
N VAL A 301 13.90 17.52 8.50
CA VAL A 301 14.09 18.20 9.79
C VAL A 301 14.85 17.32 10.78
N PHE A 302 14.55 16.03 10.85
CA PHE A 302 15.30 15.09 11.71
C PHE A 302 16.75 14.94 11.26
N VAL A 303 17.01 14.84 9.95
CA VAL A 303 18.38 14.78 9.43
C VAL A 303 19.16 16.04 9.78
N LEU A 304 18.54 17.23 9.65
CA LEU A 304 19.13 18.49 10.09
C LEU A 304 19.48 18.46 11.58
N ALA A 305 18.56 18.02 12.43
CA ALA A 305 18.75 17.96 13.88
C ALA A 305 19.91 17.04 14.29
N PHE A 306 20.12 15.91 13.61
CA PHE A 306 21.18 14.96 13.96
C PHE A 306 22.55 15.34 13.37
N PHE A 307 22.60 15.76 12.11
CA PHE A 307 23.85 15.90 11.37
C PHE A 307 24.33 17.35 11.24
N PHE A 308 23.44 18.34 11.36
CA PHE A 308 23.74 19.74 11.11
C PHE A 308 23.49 20.62 12.35
N ARG A 309 24.30 20.40 13.40
CA ARG A 309 24.19 21.07 14.71
C ARG A 309 24.23 22.61 14.69
N ARG A 310 24.66 23.22 13.59
CA ARG A 310 24.73 24.69 13.42
C ARG A 310 23.41 25.30 12.91
N VAL A 311 22.49 24.48 12.39
CA VAL A 311 21.23 24.97 11.81
C VAL A 311 20.25 25.30 12.93
N GLY A 312 19.88 26.57 13.04
CA GLY A 312 18.89 27.05 14.00
C GLY A 312 17.44 26.72 13.62
N GLY A 313 16.52 26.86 14.58
CA GLY A 313 15.10 26.53 14.41
C GLY A 313 14.40 27.28 13.27
N THR A 314 14.73 28.56 13.06
CA THR A 314 14.17 29.36 11.96
C THR A 314 14.55 28.80 10.59
N ALA A 315 15.82 28.44 10.40
CA ALA A 315 16.31 27.87 9.15
C ALA A 315 15.68 26.50 8.88
N ALA A 316 15.54 25.66 9.92
CA ALA A 316 14.84 24.38 9.82
C ALA A 316 13.35 24.56 9.46
N PHE A 317 12.66 25.54 10.05
CA PHE A 317 11.26 25.83 9.76
C PHE A 317 11.04 26.32 8.32
N VAL A 318 11.89 27.25 7.84
CA VAL A 318 11.84 27.71 6.44
C VAL A 318 12.15 26.56 5.48
N GLY A 319 13.14 25.72 5.80
CA GLY A 319 13.46 24.52 5.03
C GLY A 319 12.26 23.57 4.94
N MET A 320 11.60 23.29 6.05
CA MET A 320 10.39 22.46 6.11
C MET A 320 9.28 23.00 5.19
N LEU A 321 8.99 24.30 5.23
CA LEU A 321 7.99 24.93 4.36
C LEU A 321 8.35 24.82 2.88
N ALA A 322 9.63 25.02 2.53
CA ALA A 322 10.10 24.88 1.16
C ALA A 322 10.04 23.42 0.67
N GLY A 323 10.39 22.46 1.53
CA GLY A 323 10.28 21.04 1.23
C GLY A 323 8.84 20.60 1.00
N GLU A 324 7.92 21.07 1.84
CA GLU A 324 6.48 20.81 1.69
C GLU A 324 5.96 21.40 0.37
N ALA A 325 6.31 22.66 0.07
CA ALA A 325 5.94 23.31 -1.19
C ALA A 325 6.49 22.54 -2.41
N ALA A 326 7.73 22.03 -2.34
CA ALA A 326 8.31 21.22 -3.41
C ALA A 326 7.56 19.89 -3.63
N ILE A 327 7.11 19.23 -2.55
CA ILE A 327 6.29 18.02 -2.65
C ILE A 327 4.93 18.35 -3.29
N PHE A 328 4.26 19.42 -2.85
CA PHE A 328 3.00 19.85 -3.46
C PHE A 328 3.16 20.21 -4.94
N CYS A 329 4.25 20.85 -5.34
CA CYS A 329 4.57 21.07 -6.75
C CYS A 329 4.76 19.74 -7.49
N ALA A 330 5.50 18.78 -6.91
CA ALA A 330 5.70 17.45 -7.48
C ALA A 330 4.39 16.66 -7.61
N PHE A 331 3.41 16.88 -6.71
CA PHE A 331 2.11 16.23 -6.76
C PHE A 331 1.32 16.50 -8.05
N PHE A 332 1.51 17.68 -8.66
CA PHE A 332 0.89 18.03 -9.94
C PHE A 332 1.69 17.54 -11.16
N THR A 333 2.78 16.82 -10.95
CA THR A 333 3.60 16.22 -12.01
C THR A 333 3.32 14.73 -12.15
N ARG A 334 4.06 14.05 -13.03
CA ARG A 334 3.99 12.60 -13.21
C ARG A 334 4.91 11.82 -12.26
N ILE A 335 5.67 12.51 -11.41
CA ILE A 335 6.62 11.90 -10.48
C ILE A 335 5.87 10.95 -9.53
N SER A 336 6.41 9.75 -9.35
CA SER A 336 5.88 8.77 -8.42
C SER A 336 5.97 9.26 -6.98
N PHE A 337 4.96 8.96 -6.17
CA PHE A 337 4.87 9.40 -4.77
C PHE A 337 6.06 8.93 -3.91
N LEU A 338 6.72 7.84 -4.29
CA LEU A 338 7.91 7.33 -3.58
C LEU A 338 9.03 8.37 -3.55
N TRP A 339 9.17 9.16 -4.62
CA TRP A 339 10.20 10.19 -4.75
C TRP A 339 9.88 11.47 -3.98
N TYR A 340 8.63 11.68 -3.54
CA TYR A 340 8.27 12.85 -2.73
C TYR A 340 9.05 12.87 -1.42
N ASN A 341 9.31 11.70 -0.83
CA ASN A 341 10.11 11.60 0.39
C ASN A 341 11.55 12.09 0.18
N VAL A 342 12.14 11.74 -0.96
CA VAL A 342 13.52 12.12 -1.33
C VAL A 342 13.58 13.61 -1.64
N ILE A 343 12.67 14.10 -2.47
CA ILE A 343 12.58 15.51 -2.87
C ILE A 343 12.38 16.38 -1.63
N GLY A 344 11.39 16.06 -0.80
CA GLY A 344 11.11 16.77 0.44
C GLY A 344 12.33 16.85 1.33
N CYS A 345 12.93 15.70 1.67
CA CYS A 345 14.09 15.65 2.56
C CYS A 345 15.27 16.48 2.03
N ALA A 346 15.59 16.33 0.74
CA ALA A 346 16.67 17.08 0.12
C ALA A 346 16.43 18.59 0.11
N VAL A 347 15.22 19.03 -0.28
CA VAL A 347 14.86 20.46 -0.33
C VAL A 347 14.90 21.08 1.06
N VAL A 348 14.40 20.37 2.09
CA VAL A 348 14.50 20.83 3.48
C VAL A 348 15.95 21.08 3.87
N ILE A 349 16.84 20.10 3.63
CA ILE A 349 18.25 20.19 4.03
C ILE A 349 18.94 21.34 3.28
N VAL A 350 18.81 21.40 1.96
CA VAL A 350 19.48 22.43 1.14
C VAL A 350 18.99 23.83 1.51
N THR A 351 17.67 24.01 1.64
CA THR A 351 17.10 25.32 1.96
C THR A 351 17.48 25.76 3.36
N ALA A 352 17.43 24.86 4.35
CA ALA A 352 17.80 25.20 5.72
C ALA A 352 19.29 25.56 5.83
N LEU A 353 20.18 24.86 5.13
CA LEU A 353 21.60 25.20 5.11
C LEU A 353 21.86 26.56 4.44
N ALA A 354 21.17 26.85 3.33
CA ALA A 354 21.29 28.14 2.66
C ALA A 354 20.81 29.29 3.56
N VAL A 355 19.68 29.11 4.24
CA VAL A 355 19.13 30.11 5.18
C VAL A 355 20.04 30.27 6.40
N ALA A 356 20.54 29.17 6.98
CA ALA A 356 21.46 29.24 8.11
C ALA A 356 22.74 30.00 7.75
N HIS A 357 23.32 29.73 6.59
CA HIS A 357 24.51 30.44 6.10
C HIS A 357 24.25 31.93 5.84
N ALA A 358 23.06 32.28 5.32
CA ALA A 358 22.67 33.67 5.13
C ALA A 358 22.51 34.41 6.46
N LEU A 359 21.93 33.76 7.47
CA LEU A 359 21.78 34.32 8.81
C LEU A 359 23.11 34.51 9.52
N GLU A 360 24.03 33.54 9.42
CA GLU A 360 25.39 33.64 9.99
C GLU A 360 26.18 34.82 9.39
N ARG A 361 26.06 35.06 8.08
CA ARG A 361 26.69 36.22 7.43
C ARG A 361 26.09 37.55 7.88
N GLY A 362 24.76 37.64 7.99
CA GLY A 362 24.09 38.85 8.46
C GLY A 362 24.49 39.25 9.88
N THR A 363 24.78 38.28 10.75
CA THR A 363 25.28 38.54 12.12
C THR A 363 26.77 38.89 12.20
N ALA A 364 27.56 38.60 11.16
CA ALA A 364 28.99 38.92 11.13
C ALA A 364 29.28 40.32 10.56
N GLU A 365 28.32 40.92 9.83
CA GLU A 365 28.41 42.27 9.27
C GLU A 365 27.82 43.35 10.18
N THR A 366 27.16 42.97 11.28
CA THR A 366 26.66 43.84 12.36
C THR A 366 27.53 43.74 13.60
#